data_AF-T1F487-F1
#
_entry.id   AF-T1F487-F1
#
_cell.length_a   1.000
_cell.length_b   1.000
_cell.length_c   1.000
_cell.angle_alpha   90.00
_cell.angle_beta   90.00
_cell.angle_gamma   90.00
#
_symmetry.space_group_name_H-M   'P 1'
#
loop_
_entity.id
_entity.type
_entity.pdbx_description
1 polymer ?
#
loop_
_entity_poly.entity_id
_entity_poly.type
_entity_poly.pdbx_seq_one_letter_code
_entity_poly.pdbx_strand_id
1 'polypeptide(L)'
;MSPTMFTYANVLTTLFVQTPGDNKNPGSNFLGMNSPGDYFDYLNNVLLPGLYQNWEKRYNDDTSIYEGFGFIFYENKLQGVPRLRQVRVTNQSCFIPDDFKSQIKSCYASYSQKSVDTEPFGVKNGTAIGSNPGNF
;
A
#
# COMPACT_ATOMS: atom_id res chain seq x y z
N MET A 1 2.34 -30.68 8.06
CA MET A 1 2.16 -29.23 8.30
C MET A 1 2.88 -28.88 9.60
N SER A 2 3.66 -27.79 9.63
CA SER A 2 4.32 -27.35 10.86
C SER A 2 3.28 -26.79 11.84
N PRO A 3 3.27 -27.18 13.12
CA PRO A 3 2.35 -26.64 14.13
C PRO A 3 2.58 -25.14 14.41
N THR A 4 3.76 -24.61 14.06
CA THR A 4 4.11 -23.19 14.28
C THR A 4 3.59 -22.24 13.21
N MET A 5 3.10 -22.77 12.08
CA MET A 5 2.71 -21.97 10.91
C MET A 5 1.51 -21.05 11.18
N PHE A 6 0.55 -21.51 11.98
CA PHE A 6 -0.59 -20.70 12.41
C PHE A 6 -0.14 -19.49 13.22
N THR A 7 0.73 -19.70 14.21
CA THR A 7 1.25 -18.63 15.08
C THR A 7 2.05 -17.61 14.27
N TYR A 8 2.90 -18.08 13.35
CA TYR A 8 3.65 -17.22 12.45
C TYR A 8 2.74 -16.30 11.63
N ALA A 9 1.70 -16.86 10.99
CA ALA A 9 0.74 -16.09 10.22
C ALA A 9 -0.06 -15.11 11.10
N ASN A 10 -0.41 -15.52 12.32
CA ASN A 10 -1.14 -14.68 13.25
C ASN A 10 -0.31 -13.44 13.68
N VAL A 11 0.96 -13.64 14.01
CA VAL A 11 1.88 -12.54 14.39
C VAL A 11 2.02 -11.51 13.26
N LEU A 12 2.20 -11.96 12.02
CA LEU A 12 2.25 -11.06 10.86
C LEU A 12 0.91 -10.37 10.58
N THR A 13 -0.21 -11.08 10.77
CA THR A 13 -1.55 -10.50 10.60
C THR A 13 -1.81 -9.43 11.65
N THR A 14 -1.45 -9.67 12.91
CA THR A 14 -1.59 -8.66 13.96
C THR A 14 -0.75 -7.42 13.66
N LEU A 15 0.49 -7.60 13.17
CA LEU A 15 1.37 -6.49 12.82
C LEU A 15 0.83 -5.63 11.66
N PHE A 16 0.43 -6.24 10.53
CA PHE A 16 0.12 -5.47 9.32
C PHE A 16 -1.37 -5.25 9.06
N VAL A 17 -2.25 -6.02 9.68
CA VAL A 17 -3.70 -5.95 9.42
C VAL A 17 -4.46 -5.35 10.60
N GLN A 18 -4.13 -5.75 11.82
CA GLN A 18 -4.89 -5.38 13.01
C GLN A 18 -4.31 -4.15 13.75
N THR A 19 -3.04 -3.82 13.51
CA THR A 19 -2.40 -2.64 14.12
C THR A 19 -3.06 -1.36 13.61
N PRO A 20 -3.57 -0.48 14.49
CA PRO A 20 -4.15 0.80 14.09
C PRO A 20 -3.08 1.75 13.55
N GLY A 21 -3.37 2.49 12.48
CA GLY A 21 -2.52 3.56 11.96
C GLY A 21 -2.55 4.83 12.83
N ASP A 22 -3.60 4.98 13.64
CA ASP A 22 -3.73 6.01 14.66
C ASP A 22 -4.05 5.34 16.01
N ASN A 23 -3.16 5.52 16.99
CA ASN A 23 -3.32 4.99 18.35
C ASN A 23 -4.56 5.54 19.08
N LYS A 24 -5.12 6.67 18.65
CA LYS A 24 -6.34 7.25 19.21
C LYS A 24 -7.61 6.68 18.58
N ASN A 25 -7.49 5.97 17.46
CA ASN A 25 -8.60 5.36 16.74
C ASN A 25 -8.29 3.89 16.45
N PRO A 26 -8.72 2.95 17.32
CA PRO A 26 -8.49 1.51 17.12
C PRO A 26 -9.05 0.96 15.79
N GLY A 27 -10.05 1.63 15.20
CA GLY A 27 -10.63 1.27 13.90
C GLY A 27 -9.78 1.68 12.70
N SER A 28 -8.71 2.47 12.87
CA SER A 28 -7.82 2.92 11.80
C SER A 28 -6.81 1.85 11.31
N ASN A 29 -7.13 0.57 11.53
CA ASN A 29 -6.31 -0.54 11.04
C ASN A 29 -6.63 -0.86 9.57
N PHE A 30 -5.93 -1.83 8.99
CA PHE A 30 -6.07 -2.15 7.56
C PHE A 30 -7.52 -2.52 7.16
N LEU A 31 -8.28 -3.15 8.06
CA LEU A 31 -9.66 -3.58 7.80
C LEU A 31 -10.67 -2.44 7.91
N GLY A 32 -10.36 -1.40 8.67
CA GLY A 32 -11.26 -0.26 8.88
C GLY A 32 -10.98 0.95 7.98
N MET A 33 -9.99 0.88 7.09
CA MET A 33 -9.70 1.94 6.12
C MET A 33 -10.90 2.15 5.18
N ASN A 34 -11.34 3.40 5.04
CA ASN A 34 -12.47 3.77 4.19
C ASN A 34 -12.19 4.98 3.29
N SER A 35 -11.07 5.66 3.48
CA SER A 35 -10.67 6.82 2.69
C SER A 35 -9.26 6.67 2.10
N PRO A 36 -8.93 7.42 1.04
CA PRO A 36 -7.55 7.51 0.56
C PRO A 36 -6.58 8.05 1.63
N GLY A 37 -7.07 8.90 2.54
CA GLY A 37 -6.27 9.41 3.67
C GLY A 37 -5.83 8.29 4.59
N ASP A 38 -6.77 7.43 5.00
CA ASP A 38 -6.51 6.28 5.86
C ASP A 38 -5.46 5.34 5.24
N TYR A 39 -5.48 5.18 3.91
CA TYR A 39 -4.48 4.39 3.20
C TYR A 39 -3.07 4.98 3.34
N PHE A 40 -2.90 6.29 3.18
CA PHE A 40 -1.59 6.93 3.37
C PHE A 40 -1.16 6.93 4.84
N ASP A 41 -2.09 7.09 5.78
CA ASP A 41 -1.81 6.95 7.21
C ASP A 41 -1.36 5.53 7.55
N TYR A 42 -2.02 4.51 7.02
CA TYR A 42 -1.59 3.12 7.13
C TYR A 42 -0.19 2.88 6.57
N LEU A 43 0.10 3.39 5.36
CA LEU A 43 1.43 3.26 4.76
C LEU A 43 2.52 3.85 5.66
N ASN A 44 2.28 5.06 6.18
CA ASN A 44 3.28 5.82 6.94
C ASN A 44 3.43 5.34 8.39
N ASN A 45 2.33 4.95 9.04
CA ASN A 45 2.31 4.66 10.47
C ASN A 45 2.38 3.17 10.80
N VAL A 46 1.98 2.29 9.86
CA VAL A 46 1.97 0.83 10.07
C VAL A 46 2.92 0.12 9.12
N LEU A 47 2.73 0.26 7.80
CA LEU A 47 3.45 -0.58 6.83
C LEU A 47 4.95 -0.26 6.78
N LEU A 48 5.33 1.00 6.57
CA LEU A 48 6.74 1.39 6.48
C LEU A 48 7.49 1.14 7.80
N PRO A 49 6.95 1.52 8.98
CA PRO A 49 7.55 1.17 10.25
C PRO A 49 7.61 -0.35 10.46
N GLY A 50 6.54 -1.08 10.13
CA GLY A 50 6.48 -2.53 10.24
C GLY A 50 7.38 -3.28 9.27
N LEU A 51 8.02 -2.63 8.29
CA LEU A 51 9.00 -3.26 7.39
C LEU A 51 10.44 -2.82 7.65
N TYR A 52 10.63 -1.58 8.09
CA TYR A 52 11.95 -0.94 8.14
C TYR A 52 12.28 -0.28 9.46
N GLN A 53 11.34 -0.16 10.40
CA GLN A 53 11.67 0.33 11.72
C GLN A 53 12.66 -0.66 12.33
N ASN A 54 13.84 -0.15 12.69
CA ASN A 54 14.92 -0.97 13.19
C ASN A 54 14.51 -1.57 14.55
N TRP A 55 13.91 -2.77 14.51
CA TRP A 55 13.43 -3.50 15.68
C TRP A 55 14.55 -3.62 16.72
N GLU A 56 15.78 -3.82 16.27
CA GLU A 56 16.99 -4.02 17.10
C GLU A 56 17.41 -2.77 17.87
N LYS A 57 17.14 -1.56 17.37
CA LYS A 57 17.48 -0.30 18.07
C LYS A 57 16.69 -0.06 19.36
N ARG A 58 15.56 -0.74 19.55
CA ARG A 58 14.67 -0.45 20.69
C ARG A 58 15.17 -1.03 22.03
N TYR A 59 16.13 -1.96 22.00
CA TYR A 59 16.56 -2.63 23.23
C TYR A 59 17.88 -2.12 23.81
N ASN A 60 18.84 -1.62 23.00
CA ASN A 60 20.21 -1.42 23.49
C ASN A 60 20.91 -0.09 23.16
N ASP A 61 20.24 0.91 22.56
CA ASP A 61 20.88 2.19 22.13
C ASP A 61 22.18 2.02 21.31
N ASP A 62 22.46 0.79 20.83
CA ASP A 62 23.66 0.47 20.10
C ASP A 62 23.45 0.76 18.62
N THR A 63 24.24 1.69 18.10
CA THR A 63 24.22 2.12 16.71
C THR A 63 24.99 1.19 15.77
N SER A 64 25.60 0.10 16.28
CA SER A 64 26.47 -0.81 15.53
C SER A 64 25.76 -1.70 14.49
N ILE A 65 24.43 -1.70 14.45
CA ILE A 65 23.60 -2.68 13.71
C ILE A 65 23.26 -2.24 12.27
N TYR A 66 24.25 -1.73 11.54
CA TYR A 66 24.12 -1.48 10.10
C TYR A 66 24.01 -2.78 9.26
N GLU A 67 24.21 -3.95 9.87
CA GLU A 67 24.13 -5.26 9.22
C GLU A 67 22.73 -5.93 9.33
N GLY A 68 21.82 -5.39 10.15
CA GLY A 68 20.51 -5.98 10.51
C GLY A 68 19.28 -5.35 9.85
N PHE A 69 19.42 -4.58 8.76
CA PHE A 69 18.26 -3.98 8.11
C PHE A 69 17.34 -5.03 7.47
N GLY A 70 16.04 -4.92 7.74
CA GLY A 70 14.99 -5.74 7.13
C GLY A 70 14.60 -6.99 7.92
N PHE A 71 14.75 -7.05 9.24
CA PHE A 71 14.30 -8.20 10.05
C PHE A 71 12.97 -7.96 10.78
N ILE A 72 11.85 -8.40 10.21
CA ILE A 72 10.55 -8.33 10.87
C ILE A 72 10.55 -9.18 12.14
N PHE A 73 10.28 -8.54 13.29
CA PHE A 73 10.34 -9.18 14.61
C PHE A 73 11.69 -9.85 14.91
N TYR A 74 12.83 -9.27 14.49
CA TYR A 74 14.19 -9.75 14.77
C TYR A 74 14.57 -11.10 14.11
N GLU A 75 13.58 -11.95 13.80
CA GLU A 75 13.80 -13.32 13.35
C GLU A 75 13.49 -13.50 11.85
N ASN A 76 12.68 -12.63 11.25
CA ASN A 76 12.17 -12.82 9.89
C ASN A 76 12.80 -11.86 8.90
N LYS A 77 13.74 -12.35 8.10
CA LYS A 77 14.43 -11.55 7.09
C LYS A 77 13.54 -11.21 5.90
N LEU A 78 13.35 -9.92 5.64
CA LEU A 78 12.74 -9.36 4.45
C LEU A 78 13.69 -9.56 3.27
N GLN A 79 13.22 -10.28 2.25
CA GLN A 79 13.97 -10.49 1.02
C GLN A 79 13.52 -9.51 -0.06
N GLY A 80 14.46 -8.72 -0.58
CA GLY A 80 14.19 -7.70 -1.59
C GLY A 80 13.52 -6.46 -1.01
N VAL A 81 12.67 -5.81 -1.81
CA VAL A 81 11.94 -4.60 -1.41
C VAL A 81 10.48 -4.69 -1.85
N PRO A 82 9.54 -4.12 -1.07
CA PRO A 82 8.14 -4.00 -1.48
C PRO A 82 8.01 -3.20 -2.77
N ARG A 83 7.01 -3.54 -3.58
CA ARG A 83 6.68 -2.83 -4.82
C ARG A 83 5.22 -2.43 -4.81
N LEU A 84 4.95 -1.14 -4.89
CA LEU A 84 3.62 -0.60 -5.13
C LEU A 84 3.33 -0.58 -6.64
N ARG A 85 2.10 -0.94 -7.01
CA ARG A 85 1.57 -0.84 -8.37
C ARG A 85 0.17 -0.26 -8.30
N GLN A 86 -0.18 0.56 -9.29
CA GLN A 86 -1.48 1.22 -9.38
C GLN A 86 -2.09 0.94 -10.75
N VAL A 87 -3.41 0.71 -10.76
CA VAL A 87 -4.22 0.64 -11.97
C VAL A 87 -5.11 1.87 -12.04
N ARG A 88 -5.28 2.40 -13.24
CA ARG A 88 -6.11 3.57 -13.52
C ARG A 88 -7.08 3.25 -14.66
N VAL A 89 -8.17 4.02 -14.72
CA VAL A 89 -9.18 3.94 -15.78
C VAL A 89 -9.21 5.27 -16.52
N THR A 90 -9.46 5.23 -17.83
CA THR A 90 -9.48 6.42 -18.69
C THR A 90 -10.66 7.34 -18.39
N ASN A 91 -10.49 8.65 -18.61
CA ASN A 91 -11.48 9.70 -18.29
C ASN A 91 -12.76 9.69 -19.16
N GLN A 92 -12.76 8.95 -20.26
CA GLN A 92 -13.90 8.87 -21.20
C GLN A 92 -14.40 7.44 -21.31
N SER A 93 -14.23 6.66 -20.24
CA SER A 93 -14.58 5.25 -20.19
C SER A 93 -16.09 5.03 -20.00
N CYS A 94 -16.85 6.07 -19.67
CA CYS A 94 -18.30 6.01 -19.59
C CYS A 94 -19.01 7.19 -20.29
N PHE A 95 -20.28 6.95 -20.62
CA PHE A 95 -21.16 7.91 -21.25
C PHE A 95 -21.78 8.85 -20.19
N ILE A 96 -21.62 10.16 -20.39
CA ILE A 96 -22.30 11.19 -19.60
C ILE A 96 -23.56 11.61 -20.36
N PRO A 97 -24.77 11.48 -19.77
CA PRO A 97 -26.01 11.93 -20.41
C PRO A 97 -25.98 13.43 -20.72
N ASP A 98 -26.64 13.84 -21.81
CA ASP A 98 -26.54 15.21 -22.35
C ASP A 98 -26.88 16.29 -21.33
N ASP A 99 -27.91 16.08 -20.52
CA ASP A 99 -28.36 17.01 -19.49
C ASP A 99 -27.26 17.33 -18.45
N PHE A 100 -26.34 16.39 -18.21
CA PHE A 100 -25.28 16.52 -17.20
C PHE A 100 -23.94 16.96 -17.77
N LYS A 101 -23.76 17.02 -19.09
CA LYS A 101 -22.48 17.41 -19.72
C LYS A 101 -22.03 18.83 -19.39
N SER A 102 -22.96 19.71 -19.01
CA SER A 102 -22.64 21.07 -18.57
C SER A 102 -21.90 21.07 -17.21
N GLN A 103 -22.26 20.15 -16.30
CA GLN A 103 -21.76 20.07 -14.92
C GLN A 103 -20.67 19.01 -14.73
N ILE A 104 -20.78 17.87 -15.41
CA ILE A 104 -19.87 16.73 -15.29
C ILE A 104 -18.98 16.69 -16.53
N LYS A 105 -17.67 16.87 -16.35
CA LYS A 105 -16.68 16.92 -17.45
C LYS A 105 -15.90 15.63 -17.65
N SER A 106 -15.97 14.74 -16.68
CA SER A 106 -15.08 13.58 -16.55
C SER A 106 -15.88 12.37 -16.08
N CYS A 107 -15.62 11.19 -16.65
CA CYS A 107 -16.35 9.96 -16.33
C CYS A 107 -15.40 8.76 -16.27
N TYR A 108 -15.32 8.13 -15.10
CA TYR A 108 -14.52 6.93 -14.88
C TYR A 108 -15.46 5.74 -14.67
N ALA A 109 -15.45 4.79 -15.60
CA ALA A 109 -16.21 3.57 -15.51
C ALA A 109 -15.57 2.60 -14.50
N SER A 110 -16.31 1.53 -14.19
CA SER A 110 -15.75 0.37 -13.51
C SER A 110 -14.53 -0.19 -14.27
N TYR A 111 -13.62 -0.79 -13.52
CA TYR A 111 -12.46 -1.45 -14.09
C TYR A 111 -12.86 -2.55 -15.08
N SER A 112 -12.23 -2.54 -16.25
CA SER A 112 -12.23 -3.61 -17.23
C SER A 112 -10.90 -3.59 -17.96
N GLN A 113 -10.47 -4.71 -18.53
CA GLN A 113 -9.22 -4.77 -19.28
C GLN A 113 -9.17 -3.75 -20.45
N LYS A 114 -10.34 -3.38 -20.99
CA LYS A 114 -10.46 -2.39 -22.08
C LYS A 114 -10.47 -0.94 -21.61
N SER A 115 -10.82 -0.70 -20.34
CA SER A 115 -10.91 0.65 -19.77
C SER A 115 -9.65 1.10 -19.04
N VAL A 116 -8.63 0.22 -18.95
CA VAL A 116 -7.35 0.53 -18.33
C VAL A 116 -6.69 1.70 -19.04
N ASP A 117 -6.29 2.69 -18.25
CA ASP A 117 -5.50 3.81 -18.72
C ASP A 117 -4.03 3.41 -18.80
N THR A 118 -3.52 3.35 -20.02
CA THR A 118 -2.12 3.08 -20.34
C THR A 118 -1.34 4.34 -20.69
N GLU A 119 -1.90 5.53 -20.47
CA GLU A 119 -1.18 6.78 -20.68
C GLU A 119 -0.42 7.19 -19.40
N PRO A 120 0.79 7.77 -19.52
CA PRO A 120 1.51 8.31 -18.37
C PRO A 120 0.76 9.51 -17.79
N PHE A 121 0.91 9.74 -16.49
CA PHE A 121 0.21 10.82 -15.79
C PHE A 121 1.17 11.75 -15.05
N GLY A 122 0.66 12.73 -14.29
CA GLY A 122 1.46 13.53 -13.35
C GLY A 122 2.72 14.21 -13.93
N VAL A 123 3.67 14.53 -13.04
CA VAL A 123 4.99 15.05 -13.43
C VAL A 123 5.83 13.87 -13.88
N LYS A 124 6.20 13.80 -15.17
CA LYS A 124 6.89 12.66 -15.80
C LYS A 124 8.30 12.41 -15.22
N ASN A 125 8.38 11.91 -13.99
CA ASN A 125 9.62 11.58 -13.31
C ASN A 125 9.51 10.20 -12.64
N GLY A 126 10.38 9.28 -13.03
CA GLY A 126 10.43 7.92 -12.48
C GLY A 126 9.38 6.94 -13.02
N THR A 127 9.43 5.71 -12.50
CA THR A 127 8.66 4.55 -12.98
C THR A 127 7.24 4.46 -12.42
N ALA A 128 6.93 5.19 -11.35
CA ALA A 128 5.59 5.24 -10.77
C ALA A 128 4.56 5.96 -11.65
N ILE A 129 5.07 6.75 -12.61
CA ILE A 129 4.31 7.72 -13.38
C ILE A 129 4.22 7.31 -14.87
N GLY A 130 5.18 6.50 -15.32
CA GLY A 130 5.14 5.84 -16.63
C GLY A 130 4.16 4.67 -16.63
N SER A 131 3.35 4.57 -17.67
CA SER A 131 2.56 3.37 -17.92
C SER A 131 3.48 2.24 -18.35
N ASN A 132 3.43 1.12 -17.62
CA ASN A 132 4.13 -0.09 -18.01
C ASN A 132 3.10 -1.05 -18.62
N PRO A 133 3.06 -1.22 -19.96
CA PRO A 133 2.15 -2.14 -20.63
C PRO A 133 2.65 -3.58 -20.44
N GLY A 134 2.69 -4.04 -19.21
CA GLY A 134 2.88 -5.44 -18.86
C GLY A 134 1.52 -6.04 -18.52
N ASN A 135 1.18 -7.15 -19.17
CA ASN A 135 -0.05 -7.92 -18.96
C ASN A 135 -0.48 -7.94 -17.47
N PHE A 136 -1.65 -7.38 -17.21
CA PHE A 136 -2.41 -7.59 -15.99
C PHE A 136 -2.97 -9.01 -15.97
#